data_AF-A0A6C7UKR4-F1
#
_entry.id   AF-A0A6C7UKR4-F1
#
_cell.length_a   1.000
_cell.length_b   1.000
_cell.length_c   1.000
_cell.angle_alpha   90.00
_cell.angle_beta   90.00
_cell.angle_gamma   90.00
#
_symmetry.space_group_name_H-M   'P 1'
#
loop_
_entity.id
_entity.type
_entity.pdbx_description
1 polymer ?
#
loop_
_entity_poly.entity_id
_entity_poly.type
_entity_poly.pdbx_seq_one_letter_code
_entity_poly.pdbx_strand_id
1 'polypeptide(L)'
;MLSWKKIEDLDLKEMAAKTKIELDFLKALAKKDFATLNRFNVHGFIKILSREYELDFTDFNEEFETYLSENNLNDAATKPKMITPKLDAYTQKSTSFASFVVIILILALIGFGIYYFDHIKSFFQDEQNNSSVTVVDIIGQAQTNLKALENNVIVIDNQAEENNTESNLTQVQETVQDLDLNNTKKEVKQISTIENNTSIKEENLSKDDSLAKINQENTQILKPLNKEAHFKASGKIWVGLIDLSNYRKTSLVKENDFNLSLEVNRLVLTGAAALSVFDESGKEQKFPAGNSKRFLIKDGKITSISVAEFMKLNKGKEW
;
A
#
# COMPACT_ATOMS: atom_id res chain seq x y z
N MET A 1 -14.74 -8.34 -31.51
CA MET A 1 -14.39 -6.93 -31.35
C MET A 1 -14.99 -6.16 -32.52
N LEU A 2 -15.33 -4.88 -32.36
CA LEU A 2 -16.02 -4.06 -33.38
C LEU A 2 -15.01 -3.19 -34.14
N SER A 3 -15.11 -3.04 -35.46
CA SER A 3 -14.17 -2.16 -36.19
C SER A 3 -14.26 -0.70 -35.71
N TRP A 4 -13.08 -0.06 -35.53
CA TRP A 4 -12.94 1.34 -35.08
C TRP A 4 -13.81 2.35 -35.87
N LYS A 5 -14.17 2.06 -37.12
CA LYS A 5 -15.02 2.92 -37.97
C LYS A 5 -16.37 3.28 -37.32
N LYS A 6 -16.87 2.45 -36.39
CA LYS A 6 -18.06 2.76 -35.58
C LYS A 6 -17.95 4.04 -34.74
N ILE A 7 -16.78 4.65 -34.62
CA ILE A 7 -16.60 6.00 -34.06
C ILE A 7 -17.41 7.04 -34.85
N GLU A 8 -17.63 6.83 -36.15
CA GLU A 8 -18.45 7.71 -37.00
C GLU A 8 -19.95 7.67 -36.63
N ASP A 9 -20.43 6.55 -36.08
CA ASP A 9 -21.84 6.33 -35.65
C ASP A 9 -22.13 6.82 -34.22
N LEU A 10 -21.11 7.23 -33.46
CA LEU A 10 -21.19 7.52 -32.02
C LEU A 10 -21.11 9.03 -31.72
N ASP A 11 -21.80 9.51 -30.67
CA ASP A 11 -21.64 10.92 -30.26
C ASP A 11 -20.24 11.16 -29.69
N LEU A 12 -19.41 11.82 -30.49
CA LEU A 12 -18.05 12.22 -30.12
C LEU A 12 -18.02 13.05 -28.81
N LYS A 13 -19.09 13.78 -28.47
CA LYS A 13 -19.19 14.53 -27.20
C LYS A 13 -19.40 13.62 -26.01
N GLU A 14 -20.27 12.62 -26.11
CA GLU A 14 -20.44 11.60 -25.07
C GLU A 14 -19.15 10.81 -24.91
N MET A 15 -18.51 10.41 -26.01
CA MET A 15 -17.20 9.73 -25.98
C MET A 15 -16.13 10.57 -25.28
N ALA A 16 -16.01 11.87 -25.58
CA ALA A 16 -15.10 12.78 -24.87
C ALA A 16 -15.47 12.88 -23.38
N ALA A 17 -16.76 12.99 -23.04
CA ALA A 17 -17.24 13.09 -21.66
C ALA A 17 -16.97 11.80 -20.85
N LYS A 18 -17.12 10.61 -21.43
CA LYS A 18 -16.83 9.31 -20.80
C LYS A 18 -15.33 9.09 -20.64
N THR A 19 -14.58 9.18 -21.74
CA THR A 19 -13.17 8.76 -21.82
C THR A 19 -12.17 9.81 -21.30
N LYS A 20 -12.57 11.08 -21.23
CA LYS A 20 -11.71 12.26 -21.02
C LYS A 20 -10.69 12.51 -22.14
N ILE A 21 -10.87 11.86 -23.29
CA ILE A 21 -10.11 12.16 -24.51
C ILE A 21 -10.65 13.47 -25.12
N GLU A 22 -9.76 14.28 -25.68
CA GLU A 22 -10.12 15.55 -26.30
C GLU A 22 -11.01 15.36 -27.53
N LEU A 23 -12.05 16.19 -27.64
CA LEU A 23 -13.03 16.12 -28.74
C LEU A 23 -12.37 16.29 -30.13
N ASP A 24 -11.29 17.07 -30.22
CA ASP A 24 -10.59 17.31 -31.48
C ASP A 24 -9.73 16.11 -31.92
N PHE A 25 -9.21 15.32 -30.98
CA PHE A 25 -8.64 14.00 -31.31
C PHE A 25 -9.72 13.07 -31.86
N LEU A 26 -10.91 13.01 -31.24
CA LEU A 26 -12.00 12.15 -31.71
C LEU A 26 -12.51 12.55 -33.10
N LYS A 27 -12.60 13.86 -33.39
CA LYS A 27 -12.90 14.37 -34.75
C LYS A 27 -11.82 13.98 -35.77
N ALA A 28 -10.55 14.07 -35.39
CA ALA A 28 -9.43 13.73 -36.27
C ALA A 28 -9.36 12.22 -36.55
N LEU A 29 -9.63 11.41 -35.52
CA LEU A 29 -9.74 9.95 -35.59
C LEU A 29 -10.87 9.50 -36.53
N ALA A 30 -12.07 10.04 -36.35
CA ALA A 30 -13.22 9.80 -37.23
C ALA A 30 -12.98 10.22 -38.70
N LYS A 31 -12.00 11.08 -38.96
CA LYS A 31 -11.68 11.60 -40.30
C LYS A 31 -10.38 11.04 -40.90
N LYS A 32 -9.62 10.20 -40.17
CA LYS A 32 -8.23 9.85 -40.51
C LYS A 32 -7.33 11.06 -40.80
N ASP A 33 -7.52 12.15 -40.07
CA ASP A 33 -6.61 13.30 -40.13
C ASP A 33 -5.32 12.99 -39.36
N PHE A 34 -4.44 12.19 -39.97
CA PHE A 34 -3.19 11.74 -39.37
C PHE A 34 -2.23 12.90 -39.01
N ALA A 35 -2.31 14.02 -39.74
CA ALA A 35 -1.52 15.22 -39.50
C ALA A 35 -1.95 15.96 -38.21
N THR A 36 -3.25 15.98 -37.91
CA THR A 36 -3.77 16.44 -36.61
C THR A 36 -3.51 15.39 -35.52
N LEU A 37 -3.72 14.10 -35.80
CA LEU A 37 -3.55 13.01 -34.82
C LEU A 37 -2.12 12.90 -34.26
N ASN A 38 -1.08 13.11 -35.08
CA ASN A 38 0.32 13.05 -34.64
C ASN A 38 0.68 14.07 -33.51
N ARG A 39 -0.19 15.04 -33.23
CA ARG A 39 -0.04 15.98 -32.11
C ARG A 39 -0.43 15.36 -30.75
N PHE A 40 -1.12 14.23 -30.75
CA PHE A 40 -1.69 13.57 -29.57
C PHE A 40 -1.00 12.24 -29.23
N ASN A 41 -1.29 11.70 -28.05
CA ASN A 41 -0.89 10.35 -27.67
C ASN A 41 -1.84 9.30 -28.31
N VAL A 42 -1.71 9.12 -29.63
CA VAL A 42 -2.61 8.28 -30.44
C VAL A 42 -2.76 6.88 -29.87
N HIS A 43 -1.64 6.16 -29.63
CA HIS A 43 -1.65 4.81 -29.07
C HIS A 43 -2.26 4.73 -27.66
N GLY A 44 -2.09 5.77 -26.84
CA GLY A 44 -2.69 5.85 -25.51
C GLY A 44 -4.21 6.02 -25.56
N PHE A 45 -4.69 6.95 -26.39
CA PHE A 45 -6.13 7.20 -26.56
C PHE A 45 -6.84 6.05 -27.28
N ILE A 46 -6.21 5.41 -28.27
CA ILE A 46 -6.71 4.17 -28.90
C ILE A 46 -6.88 3.04 -27.88
N LYS A 47 -5.91 2.82 -26.98
CA LYS A 47 -6.04 1.80 -25.91
C LYS A 47 -7.20 2.08 -24.95
N ILE A 48 -7.51 3.36 -24.70
CA ILE A 48 -8.69 3.74 -23.91
C ILE A 48 -9.97 3.43 -24.71
N LEU A 49 -10.10 3.91 -25.95
CA LEU A 49 -11.29 3.66 -26.78
C LEU A 49 -11.56 2.17 -27.01
N SER A 50 -10.51 1.40 -27.25
CA SER A 50 -10.58 -0.06 -27.45
C SER A 50 -11.14 -0.77 -26.22
N ARG A 51 -10.78 -0.34 -25.01
CA ARG A 51 -11.33 -0.85 -23.75
C ARG A 51 -12.75 -0.35 -23.47
N GLU A 52 -13.03 0.92 -23.72
CA GLU A 52 -14.28 1.58 -23.32
C GLU A 52 -15.46 1.32 -24.28
N TYR A 53 -15.19 0.83 -25.50
CA TYR A 53 -16.19 0.60 -26.56
C TYR A 53 -16.01 -0.74 -27.32
N GLU A 54 -15.10 -1.62 -26.85
CA GLU A 54 -14.76 -2.91 -27.51
C GLU A 54 -14.37 -2.77 -28.99
N LEU A 55 -13.66 -1.68 -29.30
CA LEU A 55 -13.24 -1.31 -30.66
C LEU A 55 -11.85 -1.88 -31.01
N ASP A 56 -11.74 -2.44 -32.20
CA ASP A 56 -10.52 -2.93 -32.83
C ASP A 56 -9.94 -1.86 -33.76
N PHE A 57 -8.68 -1.51 -33.51
CA PHE A 57 -7.91 -0.50 -34.23
C PHE A 57 -6.72 -1.10 -34.97
N THR A 58 -6.65 -2.42 -35.17
CA THR A 58 -5.49 -3.08 -35.79
C THR A 58 -5.14 -2.44 -37.14
N ASP A 59 -6.08 -2.42 -38.09
CA ASP A 59 -5.94 -1.76 -39.40
C ASP A 59 -5.56 -0.28 -39.26
N PHE A 60 -6.18 0.42 -38.32
CA PHE A 60 -5.94 1.86 -38.12
C PHE A 60 -4.51 2.14 -37.65
N ASN A 61 -3.97 1.32 -36.75
CA ASN A 61 -2.60 1.47 -36.28
C ASN A 61 -1.60 1.19 -37.42
N GLU A 62 -1.85 0.19 -38.27
CA GLU A 62 -1.01 -0.11 -39.44
C GLU A 62 -1.00 1.07 -40.43
N GLU A 63 -2.16 1.65 -40.76
CA GLU A 63 -2.24 2.85 -41.60
C GLU A 63 -1.56 4.08 -40.95
N PHE A 64 -1.68 4.25 -39.63
CA PHE A 64 -1.05 5.37 -38.92
C PHE A 64 0.47 5.26 -38.84
N GLU A 65 1.02 4.07 -38.52
CA GLU A 65 2.48 3.83 -38.56
C GLU A 65 3.03 3.97 -39.98
N THR A 66 2.28 3.53 -41.01
CA THR A 66 2.62 3.76 -42.42
C THR A 66 2.77 5.25 -42.70
N TYR A 67 1.77 6.07 -42.36
CA TYR A 67 1.84 7.53 -42.48
C TYR A 67 3.03 8.15 -41.73
N LEU A 68 3.31 7.72 -40.50
CA LEU A 68 4.45 8.21 -39.73
C LEU A 68 5.79 7.86 -40.40
N SER A 69 5.90 6.68 -41.02
CA SER A 69 7.11 6.24 -41.72
C SER A 69 7.37 7.05 -43.00
N GLU A 70 6.36 7.23 -43.85
CA GLU A 70 6.46 7.99 -45.11
C GLU A 70 6.84 9.46 -44.88
N ASN A 71 6.31 10.05 -43.80
CA ASN A 71 6.51 11.46 -43.48
C ASN A 71 7.71 11.71 -42.55
N ASN A 72 8.49 10.67 -42.21
CA ASN A 72 9.64 10.73 -41.28
C ASN A 72 9.27 11.25 -39.87
N LEU A 73 8.04 11.02 -39.41
CA LEU A 73 7.48 11.52 -38.14
C LEU A 73 7.75 10.59 -36.94
N ASN A 74 8.54 9.54 -37.15
CA ASN A 74 8.96 8.60 -36.10
C ASN A 74 9.94 9.22 -35.10
N ASP A 75 10.61 10.32 -35.45
CA ASP A 75 11.53 11.02 -34.55
C ASP A 75 10.80 11.65 -33.35
N ALA A 76 11.10 11.10 -32.16
CA ALA A 76 10.58 11.54 -30.87
C ALA A 76 10.91 13.01 -30.51
N ALA A 77 11.79 13.66 -31.29
CA ALA A 77 12.12 15.08 -31.16
C ALA A 77 10.97 16.03 -31.53
N THR A 78 10.01 15.60 -32.35
CA THR A 78 8.88 16.44 -32.82
C THR A 78 7.63 16.32 -31.95
N LYS A 79 7.52 15.27 -31.14
CA LYS A 79 6.33 15.01 -30.31
C LYS A 79 6.35 15.96 -29.10
N PRO A 80 5.21 16.60 -28.74
CA PRO A 80 5.17 17.54 -27.62
C PRO A 80 5.65 16.82 -26.35
N LYS A 81 6.70 17.37 -25.72
CA LYS A 81 7.44 16.73 -24.62
C LYS A 81 6.50 16.38 -23.47
N MET A 82 6.01 15.14 -23.45
CA MET A 82 5.13 14.65 -22.40
C MET A 82 5.85 14.79 -21.06
N ILE A 83 5.25 15.56 -20.15
CA ILE A 83 5.60 15.52 -18.74
C ILE A 83 4.96 14.23 -18.21
N THR A 84 5.60 13.09 -18.46
CA THR A 84 5.33 11.88 -17.70
C THR A 84 5.82 12.13 -16.27
N PRO A 85 4.92 12.23 -15.27
CA PRO A 85 5.37 12.24 -13.89
C PRO A 85 6.09 10.92 -13.63
N LYS A 86 7.19 10.95 -12.86
CA LYS A 86 7.86 9.73 -12.43
C LYS A 86 6.90 8.92 -11.56
N LEU A 87 6.34 7.86 -12.14
CA LEU A 87 5.31 7.05 -11.50
C LEU A 87 5.95 5.97 -10.62
N ASP A 88 6.85 6.39 -9.73
CA ASP A 88 7.70 5.57 -8.84
C ASP A 88 6.90 4.75 -7.79
N ALA A 89 5.57 4.70 -7.95
CA ALA A 89 4.61 4.06 -7.06
C ALA A 89 3.61 3.11 -7.79
N TYR A 90 3.80 2.81 -9.08
CA TYR A 90 2.95 1.85 -9.81
C TYR A 90 3.73 0.74 -10.53
N THR A 91 4.45 -0.06 -9.73
CA THR A 91 4.86 -1.40 -10.15
C THR A 91 3.64 -2.32 -10.21
N GLN A 92 2.88 -2.26 -11.31
CA GLN A 92 1.94 -3.32 -11.63
C GLN A 92 2.73 -4.63 -11.66
N LYS A 93 2.44 -5.53 -10.71
CA LYS A 93 3.16 -6.79 -10.55
C LYS A 93 2.85 -7.71 -11.74
N SER A 94 3.62 -7.56 -12.81
CA SER A 94 3.61 -8.50 -13.93
C SER A 94 3.97 -9.88 -13.39
N THR A 95 3.11 -10.86 -13.67
CA THR A 95 3.41 -12.27 -13.38
C THR A 95 4.69 -12.60 -14.14
N SER A 96 5.76 -12.88 -13.40
CA SER A 96 7.08 -13.04 -14.02
C SER A 96 7.09 -14.28 -14.92
N PHE A 97 7.72 -14.16 -16.08
CA PHE A 97 7.91 -15.27 -17.02
C PHE A 97 8.54 -16.50 -16.33
N ALA A 98 9.37 -16.29 -15.30
CA ALA A 98 9.90 -17.33 -14.42
C ALA A 98 8.82 -18.25 -13.81
N SER A 99 7.67 -17.72 -13.38
CA SER A 99 6.57 -18.56 -12.86
C SER A 99 5.96 -19.48 -13.93
N PHE A 100 5.90 -19.02 -15.19
CA PHE A 100 5.44 -19.84 -16.30
C PHE A 100 6.47 -20.91 -16.68
N VAL A 101 7.77 -20.56 -16.68
CA VAL A 101 8.87 -21.52 -16.89
C VAL A 101 8.87 -22.61 -15.80
N VAL A 102 8.65 -22.26 -14.54
CA VAL A 102 8.54 -23.24 -13.43
C VAL A 102 7.35 -24.20 -13.64
N ILE A 103 6.20 -23.71 -14.10
CA ILE A 103 5.03 -24.56 -14.40
C ILE A 103 5.32 -25.51 -15.57
N ILE A 104 5.98 -25.04 -16.64
CA ILE A 104 6.40 -25.91 -17.74
C ILE A 104 7.42 -26.96 -17.27
N LEU A 105 8.37 -26.59 -16.41
CA LEU A 105 9.38 -27.51 -15.88
C LEU A 105 8.75 -28.61 -15.00
N ILE A 106 7.75 -28.26 -14.17
CA ILE A 106 6.96 -29.22 -13.40
C ILE A 106 6.18 -30.17 -14.32
N LEU A 107 5.51 -29.65 -15.36
CA LEU A 107 4.78 -30.47 -16.33
C LEU A 107 5.71 -31.40 -17.12
N ALA A 108 6.91 -30.94 -17.47
CA ALA A 108 7.92 -31.76 -18.13
C ALA A 108 8.43 -32.89 -17.21
N LEU A 109 8.67 -32.62 -15.93
CA LEU A 109 9.03 -33.65 -14.94
C LEU A 109 7.92 -34.69 -14.75
N ILE A 110 6.65 -34.27 -14.72
CA ILE A 110 5.51 -35.20 -14.63
C ILE A 110 5.41 -36.08 -15.88
N GLY A 111 5.52 -35.49 -17.08
CA GLY A 111 5.51 -36.23 -18.34
C GLY A 111 6.67 -37.21 -18.47
N PHE A 112 7.87 -36.80 -18.06
CA PHE A 112 9.07 -37.65 -18.01
C PHE A 112 8.91 -38.79 -17.00
N GLY A 113 8.38 -38.51 -15.81
CA GLY A 113 8.12 -39.51 -14.77
C GLY A 113 7.07 -40.55 -15.19
N ILE A 114 6.06 -40.16 -15.98
CA ILE A 114 5.09 -41.09 -16.58
C ILE A 114 5.77 -41.94 -17.68
N TYR A 115 6.54 -41.33 -18.58
CA TYR A 115 7.21 -42.03 -19.68
C TYR A 115 8.25 -43.05 -19.19
N TYR A 116 9.01 -42.71 -18.15
CA TYR A 116 10.00 -43.61 -17.53
C TYR A 116 9.41 -44.49 -16.40
N PHE A 117 8.10 -44.45 -16.13
CA PHE A 117 7.49 -45.12 -14.97
C PHE A 117 7.83 -46.62 -14.90
N ASP A 118 7.64 -47.37 -15.98
CA ASP A 118 7.95 -48.81 -16.01
C ASP A 118 9.45 -49.11 -15.89
N HIS A 119 10.32 -48.17 -16.28
CA HIS A 119 11.78 -48.30 -16.19
C HIS A 119 12.33 -47.88 -14.82
N ILE A 120 11.61 -47.03 -14.09
CA ILE A 120 11.89 -46.68 -12.69
C ILE A 120 11.36 -47.77 -11.76
N LYS A 121 10.23 -48.40 -12.12
CA LYS A 121 9.60 -49.48 -11.35
C LYS A 121 10.53 -50.67 -11.07
N SER A 122 11.40 -51.05 -12.02
CA SER A 122 12.39 -52.11 -11.79
C SER A 122 13.41 -51.75 -10.70
N PHE A 123 13.86 -50.50 -10.62
CA PHE A 123 14.74 -50.03 -9.54
C PHE A 123 14.09 -50.08 -8.14
N PHE A 124 12.75 -50.18 -8.07
CA PHE A 124 12.00 -50.34 -6.82
C PHE A 124 11.43 -51.76 -6.62
N GLN A 125 11.86 -52.76 -7.41
CA GLN A 125 11.39 -54.15 -7.29
C GLN A 125 12.47 -55.17 -6.87
N ASP A 126 13.73 -54.76 -6.74
CA ASP A 126 14.84 -55.61 -6.26
C ASP A 126 15.11 -55.51 -4.74
N GLU A 127 14.07 -55.48 -3.90
CA GLU A 127 14.23 -55.64 -2.44
C GLU A 127 13.12 -56.47 -1.75
N GLN A 128 12.73 -57.58 -2.38
CA GLN A 128 12.08 -58.70 -1.68
C GLN A 128 12.74 -60.03 -2.06
N ASN A 129 12.72 -60.99 -1.12
CA ASN A 129 13.14 -62.40 -1.27
C ASN A 129 14.63 -62.73 -1.10
N ASN A 130 15.30 -62.17 -0.08
CA ASN A 130 16.40 -62.88 0.60
C ASN A 130 15.90 -63.67 1.84
N SER A 131 15.13 -64.71 1.55
CA SER A 131 15.04 -66.00 2.27
C SER A 131 15.05 -66.07 3.81
N SER A 132 13.83 -66.29 4.34
CA SER A 132 13.50 -67.42 5.23
C SER A 132 13.63 -67.31 6.78
N VAL A 133 12.89 -68.21 7.43
CA VAL A 133 12.80 -68.51 8.88
C VAL A 133 12.30 -67.38 9.79
N THR A 134 10.98 -67.21 9.80
CA THR A 134 10.27 -66.87 11.04
C THR A 134 10.37 -68.03 12.05
N VAL A 135 10.28 -67.71 13.35
CA VAL A 135 10.09 -68.63 14.49
C VAL A 135 11.29 -69.49 14.96
N VAL A 136 12.54 -68.99 14.93
CA VAL A 136 13.54 -69.30 15.99
C VAL A 136 14.49 -68.10 16.24
N ASP A 137 14.19 -67.25 17.24
CA ASP A 137 15.19 -66.69 18.18
C ASP A 137 14.55 -65.88 19.33
N ILE A 138 13.37 -65.26 19.10
CA ILE A 138 12.67 -64.43 20.10
C ILE A 138 12.42 -65.18 21.41
N ILE A 139 12.22 -66.51 21.36
CA ILE A 139 12.08 -67.37 22.54
C ILE A 139 13.40 -67.48 23.34
N GLY A 140 14.56 -67.54 22.66
CA GLY A 140 15.86 -67.57 23.31
C GLY A 140 16.18 -66.23 23.99
N GLN A 141 15.96 -65.13 23.28
CA GLN A 141 16.27 -63.78 23.76
C GLN A 141 15.28 -63.25 24.83
N ALA A 142 14.07 -63.82 24.91
CA ALA A 142 13.15 -63.58 26.03
C ALA A 142 13.52 -64.39 27.29
N GLN A 143 13.95 -65.65 27.15
CA GLN A 143 14.33 -66.49 28.30
C GLN A 143 15.57 -65.97 29.03
N THR A 144 16.54 -65.39 28.33
CA THR A 144 17.74 -64.80 28.96
C THR A 144 17.42 -63.58 29.83
N ASN A 145 16.49 -62.73 29.39
CA ASN A 145 16.10 -61.52 30.12
C ASN A 145 15.14 -61.81 31.29
N LEU A 146 14.25 -62.79 31.19
CA LEU A 146 13.41 -63.22 32.33
C LEU A 146 14.25 -63.84 33.47
N LYS A 147 15.19 -64.72 33.13
CA LYS A 147 16.11 -65.34 34.11
C LYS A 147 17.08 -64.35 34.77
N ALA A 148 17.20 -63.13 34.25
CA ALA A 148 18.03 -62.07 34.84
C ALA A 148 17.32 -61.31 35.98
N LEU A 149 16.00 -61.50 36.19
CA LEU A 149 15.20 -60.72 37.14
C LEU A 149 14.64 -61.51 38.33
N GLU A 150 14.50 -62.83 38.23
CA GLU A 150 13.94 -63.68 39.32
C GLU A 150 14.84 -63.76 40.58
N ASN A 151 16.07 -63.27 40.52
CA ASN A 151 17.12 -63.67 41.45
C ASN A 151 17.47 -62.68 42.58
N ASN A 152 16.78 -61.54 42.72
CA ASN A 152 17.04 -60.60 43.84
C ASN A 152 15.89 -59.63 44.22
N VAL A 153 14.68 -60.14 44.48
CA VAL A 153 13.66 -59.41 45.27
C VAL A 153 13.10 -60.33 46.34
N ILE A 154 13.25 -59.95 47.61
CA ILE A 154 12.65 -60.61 48.77
C ILE A 154 11.34 -59.88 49.11
N VAL A 155 10.29 -60.64 49.42
CA VAL A 155 8.95 -60.13 49.75
C VAL A 155 8.93 -59.48 51.15
N ILE A 156 8.26 -58.33 51.29
CA ILE A 156 7.29 -57.99 52.37
C ILE A 156 6.64 -56.62 52.11
N ASP A 157 5.43 -56.69 51.55
CA ASP A 157 4.15 -56.13 52.02
C ASP A 157 4.02 -54.81 52.83
N ASN A 158 2.98 -54.06 52.44
CA ASN A 158 2.03 -53.21 53.21
C ASN A 158 2.33 -51.80 53.79
N GLN A 159 1.38 -50.89 53.44
CA GLN A 159 0.77 -49.79 54.22
C GLN A 159 1.41 -48.38 54.41
N ALA A 160 0.48 -47.45 54.71
CA ALA A 160 0.59 -46.15 55.39
C ALA A 160 1.15 -44.91 54.65
N GLU A 161 0.20 -44.17 54.05
CA GLU A 161 -0.11 -42.74 54.22
C GLU A 161 0.91 -41.70 54.77
N GLU A 162 0.82 -40.51 54.13
CA GLU A 162 0.75 -39.16 54.71
C GLU A 162 1.99 -38.26 54.99
N ASN A 163 1.69 -36.95 54.86
CA ASN A 163 2.32 -35.74 55.42
C ASN A 163 3.68 -35.19 54.92
N ASN A 164 3.58 -34.07 54.17
CA ASN A 164 4.01 -32.71 54.57
C ASN A 164 5.34 -32.59 55.37
N THR A 165 6.34 -31.76 55.00
CA THR A 165 6.21 -30.30 54.83
C THR A 165 7.45 -29.66 54.15
N GLU A 166 7.22 -28.52 53.48
CA GLU A 166 8.15 -27.51 52.94
C GLU A 166 9.29 -27.01 53.87
N SER A 167 10.48 -26.68 53.32
CA SER A 167 11.30 -25.52 53.75
C SER A 167 12.55 -25.19 52.90
N ASN A 168 12.82 -23.87 52.73
CA ASN A 168 14.11 -23.17 52.53
C ASN A 168 15.06 -23.55 51.34
N LEU A 169 16.02 -22.74 50.86
CA LEU A 169 16.37 -21.29 50.82
C LEU A 169 17.88 -21.23 50.44
N THR A 170 18.38 -20.12 49.88
CA THR A 170 19.85 -19.73 49.86
C THR A 170 20.72 -20.45 48.81
N GLN A 171 21.78 -19.90 48.17
CA GLN A 171 22.19 -18.55 47.66
C GLN A 171 23.54 -18.74 46.88
N VAL A 172 24.15 -17.65 46.36
CA VAL A 172 25.58 -17.49 45.95
C VAL A 172 25.92 -18.11 44.57
N GLN A 173 26.24 -17.36 43.50
CA GLN A 173 27.38 -16.42 43.23
C GLN A 173 28.71 -17.17 42.95
N GLU A 174 29.65 -16.73 42.11
CA GLU A 174 29.83 -15.55 41.23
C GLU A 174 30.58 -16.02 39.93
N THR A 175 30.64 -15.34 38.77
CA THR A 175 31.21 -14.00 38.43
C THR A 175 32.74 -13.97 38.72
N VAL A 176 33.65 -13.27 38.02
CA VAL A 176 33.71 -12.00 37.24
C VAL A 176 34.38 -12.23 35.85
N GLN A 177 34.76 -11.29 34.97
CA GLN A 177 34.93 -9.81 34.92
C GLN A 177 34.87 -9.38 33.42
N ASP A 178 35.29 -8.17 32.99
CA ASP A 178 34.52 -6.89 32.90
C ASP A 178 35.29 -5.89 31.98
N LEU A 179 34.79 -4.66 31.78
CA LEU A 179 35.50 -3.47 31.21
C LEU A 179 35.97 -3.50 29.71
N ASP A 180 36.07 -2.40 28.93
CA ASP A 180 35.65 -0.98 29.08
C ASP A 180 35.57 -0.19 27.72
N LEU A 181 34.98 1.01 27.77
CA LEU A 181 35.02 2.23 26.92
C LEU A 181 35.83 2.31 25.59
N ASN A 182 35.26 3.01 24.57
CA ASN A 182 35.65 4.42 24.28
C ASN A 182 34.82 5.21 23.21
N ASN A 183 35.01 6.55 23.20
CA ASN A 183 34.38 7.56 22.33
C ASN A 183 35.27 7.99 21.13
N THR A 184 34.70 8.68 20.12
CA THR A 184 35.36 9.75 19.32
C THR A 184 34.34 10.65 18.59
N LYS A 185 34.69 11.94 18.37
CA LYS A 185 33.85 13.04 17.84
C LYS A 185 34.73 14.09 17.13
N LYS A 186 34.26 14.75 16.04
CA LYS A 186 34.68 16.06 15.41
C LYS A 186 34.10 16.14 13.96
N GLU A 187 33.90 17.27 13.24
CA GLU A 187 33.77 18.73 13.47
C GLU A 187 33.05 19.37 12.24
N VAL A 188 31.98 20.18 12.34
CA VAL A 188 31.84 21.66 12.57
C VAL A 188 32.03 22.61 11.36
N LYS A 189 30.93 23.30 10.98
CA LYS A 189 30.76 24.77 10.71
C LYS A 189 29.25 25.03 10.44
N GLN A 190 28.51 25.95 11.08
CA GLN A 190 28.62 27.43 11.22
C GLN A 190 28.45 28.12 9.85
N ILE A 191 27.56 29.11 9.60
CA ILE A 191 27.13 30.37 10.27
C ILE A 191 25.59 30.56 9.96
N SER A 192 24.70 31.38 10.58
CA SER A 192 24.70 32.62 11.44
C SER A 192 23.52 32.66 12.44
N THR A 193 23.38 33.77 13.20
CA THR A 193 22.29 34.10 14.16
C THR A 193 21.59 35.41 13.80
N ILE A 194 20.30 35.59 14.14
CA ILE A 194 19.68 36.87 14.53
C ILE A 194 18.67 36.60 15.66
N GLU A 195 18.70 37.42 16.72
CA GLU A 195 17.76 37.41 17.84
C GLU A 195 16.84 38.65 17.78
N ASN A 196 15.64 38.60 18.38
CA ASN A 196 14.94 39.81 18.87
C ASN A 196 13.80 39.50 19.87
N ASN A 197 14.24 39.28 21.11
CA ASN A 197 13.64 39.67 22.40
C ASN A 197 12.22 40.33 22.51
N THR A 198 11.46 39.81 23.48
CA THR A 198 10.85 40.55 24.62
C THR A 198 9.35 40.99 24.64
N SER A 199 8.66 40.41 25.63
CA SER A 199 7.59 40.94 26.52
C SER A 199 6.15 41.23 26.04
N ILE A 200 5.23 40.41 26.57
CA ILE A 200 4.06 40.76 27.41
C ILE A 200 3.50 42.20 27.30
N LYS A 201 2.20 42.29 26.97
CA LYS A 201 1.26 43.10 27.76
C LYS A 201 -0.11 42.41 27.83
N GLU A 202 -0.63 42.24 29.05
CA GLU A 202 -2.04 41.92 29.29
C GLU A 202 -2.87 43.21 29.31
N GLU A 203 -4.14 43.14 28.89
CA GLU A 203 -5.11 44.18 29.26
C GLU A 203 -6.52 43.58 29.33
N ASN A 204 -6.93 43.15 30.53
CA ASN A 204 -8.32 42.87 30.84
C ASN A 204 -9.06 44.19 31.05
N LEU A 205 -10.20 44.38 30.39
CA LEU A 205 -11.27 45.21 30.92
C LEU A 205 -12.62 44.58 30.58
N SER A 206 -13.58 44.72 31.50
CA SER A 206 -14.86 44.03 31.52
C SER A 206 -15.94 45.00 32.00
N LYS A 207 -17.21 44.56 31.99
CA LYS A 207 -18.46 45.24 32.39
C LYS A 207 -19.14 46.07 31.27
N ASP A 208 -20.48 46.11 31.17
CA ASP A 208 -21.49 45.39 31.98
C ASP A 208 -22.83 45.08 31.27
N ASP A 209 -23.64 44.29 31.97
CA ASP A 209 -25.12 44.19 31.97
C ASP A 209 -25.94 43.64 30.77
N SER A 210 -26.23 42.33 30.88
CA SER A 210 -27.56 41.80 31.31
C SER A 210 -28.73 41.47 30.34
N LEU A 211 -29.05 40.16 30.36
CA LEU A 211 -30.39 39.51 30.45
C LEU A 211 -31.35 39.60 29.23
N ALA A 212 -32.12 38.56 28.85
CA ALA A 212 -32.67 37.46 29.67
C ALA A 212 -32.99 36.14 28.90
N LYS A 213 -33.12 35.04 29.68
CA LYS A 213 -33.85 33.75 29.45
C LYS A 213 -33.79 33.09 28.05
N ILE A 214 -33.11 31.95 27.88
CA ILE A 214 -33.45 30.58 28.39
C ILE A 214 -34.70 29.97 27.74
N ASN A 215 -34.48 28.93 26.94
CA ASN A 215 -35.21 27.66 26.98
C ASN A 215 -34.16 26.53 26.80
N GLN A 216 -34.33 25.40 27.48
CA GLN A 216 -33.39 24.28 27.47
C GLN A 216 -33.91 23.10 26.65
N GLU A 217 -32.99 22.16 26.39
CA GLU A 217 -33.17 20.76 25.94
C GLU A 217 -32.94 20.44 24.45
N ASN A 218 -31.67 20.20 24.10
CA ASN A 218 -31.22 18.80 24.01
C ASN A 218 -29.69 18.71 24.24
N THR A 219 -29.27 18.05 25.32
CA THR A 219 -27.86 17.97 25.72
C THR A 219 -27.10 16.90 24.95
N GLN A 220 -26.67 17.20 23.73
CA GLN A 220 -25.53 16.49 23.16
C GLN A 220 -24.26 16.99 23.82
N ILE A 221 -23.50 16.06 24.41
CA ILE A 221 -22.22 16.36 25.07
C ILE A 221 -21.22 16.79 23.99
N LEU A 222 -21.05 18.11 23.84
CA LEU A 222 -19.98 18.68 23.03
C LEU A 222 -18.64 18.31 23.68
N LYS A 223 -18.02 17.25 23.16
CA LYS A 223 -16.58 17.03 23.27
C LYS A 223 -15.86 18.34 22.89
N PRO A 224 -14.70 18.65 23.49
CA PRO A 224 -13.94 19.84 23.12
C PRO A 224 -13.70 19.83 21.61
N LEU A 225 -14.14 20.89 20.93
CA LEU A 225 -13.96 21.06 19.50
C LEU A 225 -12.45 21.16 19.24
N ASN A 226 -11.86 20.11 18.69
CA ASN A 226 -10.43 20.10 18.42
C ASN A 226 -10.12 21.19 17.39
N LYS A 227 -9.32 22.19 17.79
CA LYS A 227 -8.90 23.29 16.90
C LYS A 227 -8.05 22.82 15.71
N GLU A 228 -7.60 21.57 15.72
CA GLU A 228 -6.79 20.96 14.68
C GLU A 228 -7.35 19.58 14.31
N ALA A 229 -7.36 19.27 13.01
CA ALA A 229 -7.52 17.89 12.55
C ALA A 229 -6.19 17.14 12.71
N HIS A 230 -6.22 15.98 13.36
CA HIS A 230 -5.06 15.12 13.56
C HIS A 230 -5.00 14.05 12.46
N PHE A 231 -3.85 13.93 11.81
CA PHE A 231 -3.59 12.98 10.74
C PHE A 231 -2.55 11.97 11.21
N LYS A 232 -2.89 10.68 11.15
CA LYS A 232 -1.93 9.59 11.33
C LYS A 232 -1.52 9.05 9.99
N ALA A 233 -0.22 8.91 9.73
CA ALA A 233 0.31 8.45 8.45
C ALA A 233 1.08 7.15 8.62
N SER A 234 0.94 6.20 7.68
CA SER A 234 1.64 4.92 7.71
C SER A 234 3.12 5.01 7.30
N GLY A 235 3.77 6.16 7.51
CA GLY A 235 5.10 6.50 6.99
C GLY A 235 5.11 7.82 6.21
N LYS A 236 6.20 8.07 5.46
CA LYS A 236 6.43 9.36 4.79
C LYS A 236 5.31 9.70 3.80
N ILE A 237 4.60 10.79 4.06
CA ILE A 237 3.50 11.28 3.25
C ILE A 237 3.77 12.73 2.80
N TRP A 238 3.68 12.95 1.50
CA TRP A 238 3.63 14.30 0.93
C TRP A 238 2.24 14.90 1.16
N VAL A 239 2.18 16.18 1.54
CA VAL A 239 0.95 16.92 1.83
C VAL A 239 0.99 18.26 1.10
N GLY A 240 0.00 18.47 0.23
CA GLY A 240 -0.28 19.74 -0.41
C GLY A 240 -1.39 20.50 0.32
N LEU A 241 -1.22 21.80 0.50
CA LEU A 241 -2.20 22.71 1.11
C LEU A 241 -2.51 23.86 0.12
N ILE A 242 -3.78 24.23 -0.02
CA ILE A 242 -4.19 25.43 -0.77
C ILE A 242 -5.07 26.30 0.13
N ASP A 243 -4.57 27.47 0.50
CA ASP A 243 -5.31 28.47 1.27
C ASP A 243 -6.47 29.03 0.43
N LEU A 244 -7.72 28.96 0.92
CA LEU A 244 -8.89 29.41 0.15
C LEU A 244 -9.09 30.94 0.15
N SER A 245 -8.38 31.68 0.99
CA SER A 245 -8.43 33.15 1.00
C SER A 245 -7.65 33.77 -0.16
N ASN A 246 -6.48 33.20 -0.47
CA ASN A 246 -5.50 33.77 -1.40
C ASN A 246 -5.03 32.79 -2.50
N TYR A 247 -5.47 31.52 -2.45
CA TYR A 247 -5.14 30.46 -3.41
C TYR A 247 -3.64 30.14 -3.52
N ARG A 248 -2.84 30.50 -2.50
CA ARG A 248 -1.45 30.08 -2.36
C ARG A 248 -1.39 28.58 -2.12
N LYS A 249 -0.75 27.89 -3.05
CA LYS A 249 -0.35 26.48 -2.88
C LYS A 249 0.94 26.41 -2.05
N THR A 250 0.98 25.52 -1.08
CA THR A 250 2.21 25.10 -0.39
C THR A 250 2.26 23.58 -0.31
N SER A 251 3.45 23.00 -0.15
CA SER A 251 3.61 21.57 0.00
C SER A 251 4.75 21.23 0.94
N LEU A 252 4.62 20.11 1.63
CA LEU A 252 5.57 19.60 2.61
C LEU A 252 5.55 18.07 2.62
N VAL A 253 6.54 17.46 3.28
CA VAL A 253 6.55 16.03 3.59
C VAL A 253 6.47 15.88 5.11
N LYS A 254 5.66 14.93 5.58
CA LYS A 254 5.56 14.52 6.98
C LYS A 254 5.96 13.06 7.09
N GLU A 255 6.81 12.75 8.07
CA GLU A 255 7.30 11.39 8.31
C GLU A 255 6.57 10.70 9.47
N ASN A 256 5.99 11.51 10.36
CA ASN A 256 5.20 11.13 11.52
C ASN A 256 3.78 11.73 11.41
N ASP A 257 2.92 11.37 12.37
CA ASP A 257 1.63 12.02 12.63
C ASP A 257 1.75 13.57 12.63
N PHE A 258 0.70 14.25 12.14
CA PHE A 258 0.69 15.71 12.00
C PHE A 258 -0.69 16.33 12.17
N ASN A 259 -0.72 17.58 12.61
CA ASN A 259 -1.95 18.35 12.78
C ASN A 259 -2.09 19.45 11.72
N LEU A 260 -3.33 19.83 11.41
CA LEU A 260 -3.67 21.04 10.64
C LEU A 260 -4.77 21.82 11.36
N SER A 261 -4.51 23.10 11.67
CA SER A 261 -5.52 24.01 12.24
C SER A 261 -6.76 24.14 11.34
N LEU A 262 -7.93 24.00 11.96
CA LEU A 262 -9.27 24.12 11.37
C LEU A 262 -9.76 25.57 11.28
N GLU A 263 -9.02 26.52 11.85
CA GLU A 263 -9.36 27.96 11.86
C GLU A 263 -9.11 28.64 10.50
N VAL A 264 -8.31 28.01 9.62
CA VAL A 264 -7.94 28.54 8.30
C VAL A 264 -8.55 27.68 7.20
N ASN A 265 -9.56 28.24 6.52
CA ASN A 265 -10.23 27.63 5.37
C ASN A 265 -9.21 27.26 4.27
N ARG A 266 -9.04 25.96 3.99
CA ARG A 266 -8.03 25.44 3.06
C ARG A 266 -8.44 24.11 2.42
N LEU A 267 -7.94 23.84 1.22
CA LEU A 267 -7.93 22.49 0.64
C LEU A 267 -6.66 21.74 1.07
N VAL A 268 -6.78 20.44 1.26
CA VAL A 268 -5.68 19.52 1.58
C VAL A 268 -5.68 18.39 0.54
N LEU A 269 -4.49 18.06 0.02
CA LEU A 269 -4.24 16.90 -0.82
C LEU A 269 -3.13 16.06 -0.19
N THR A 270 -3.29 14.75 -0.10
CA THR A 270 -2.27 13.85 0.43
C THR A 270 -1.67 12.96 -0.65
N GLY A 271 -0.44 12.50 -0.41
CA GLY A 271 0.21 11.45 -1.21
C GLY A 271 -0.47 10.08 -1.06
N ALA A 272 0.20 9.05 -1.62
CA ALA A 272 -0.34 7.71 -1.78
C ALA A 272 -0.30 6.80 -0.53
N ALA A 273 0.27 7.27 0.59
CA ALA A 273 0.36 6.49 1.82
C ALA A 273 -1.03 6.24 2.45
N ALA A 274 -1.14 5.21 3.29
CA ALA A 274 -2.32 5.01 4.12
C ALA A 274 -2.34 6.03 5.26
N LEU A 275 -3.52 6.49 5.65
CA LEU A 275 -3.67 7.48 6.71
C LEU A 275 -5.02 7.36 7.44
N SER A 276 -5.04 7.78 8.69
CA SER A 276 -6.28 8.06 9.44
C SER A 276 -6.42 9.56 9.67
N VAL A 277 -7.61 10.11 9.45
CA VAL A 277 -7.96 11.47 9.86
C VAL A 277 -8.88 11.41 11.07
N PHE A 278 -8.60 12.23 12.08
CA PHE A 278 -9.49 12.44 13.22
C PHE A 278 -10.17 13.80 13.02
N ASP A 279 -11.50 13.79 12.93
CA ASP A 279 -12.30 15.00 12.69
C ASP A 279 -12.45 15.89 13.95
N GLU A 280 -13.16 17.01 13.82
CA GLU A 280 -13.33 17.98 14.92
C GLU A 280 -13.98 17.38 16.19
N SER A 281 -14.66 16.23 16.07
CA SER A 281 -15.27 15.47 17.18
C SER A 281 -14.37 14.34 17.74
N GLY A 282 -13.18 14.17 17.16
CA GLY A 282 -12.24 13.11 17.47
C GLY A 282 -12.63 11.74 16.90
N LYS A 283 -13.52 11.68 15.90
CA LYS A 283 -13.91 10.43 15.23
C LYS A 283 -12.89 10.10 14.14
N GLU A 284 -12.44 8.84 14.12
CA GLU A 284 -11.46 8.35 13.14
C GLU A 284 -12.13 7.99 11.80
N GLN A 285 -11.52 8.44 10.71
CA GLN A 285 -11.83 8.05 9.33
C GLN A 285 -10.56 7.43 8.71
N LYS A 286 -10.61 6.14 8.37
CA LYS A 286 -9.45 5.38 7.85
C LYS A 286 -9.42 5.37 6.32
N PHE A 287 -8.25 5.63 5.76
CA PHE A 287 -8.04 5.75 4.32
C PHE A 287 -6.85 4.84 3.90
N PRO A 288 -7.08 3.79 3.08
CA PRO A 288 -6.02 2.89 2.64
C PRO A 288 -5.05 3.57 1.67
N ALA A 289 -3.86 2.98 1.47
CA ALA A 289 -2.88 3.44 0.49
C ALA A 289 -3.43 3.38 -0.96
N GLY A 290 -2.74 4.06 -1.89
CA GLY A 290 -3.14 4.16 -3.30
C GLY A 290 -3.46 5.59 -3.71
N ASN A 291 -4.66 5.85 -4.23
CA ASN A 291 -5.03 7.17 -4.77
C ASN A 291 -4.94 8.31 -3.73
N SER A 292 -4.44 9.48 -4.12
CA SER A 292 -4.37 10.68 -3.26
C SER A 292 -5.72 11.07 -2.65
N LYS A 293 -5.75 11.27 -1.33
CA LYS A 293 -6.94 11.68 -0.57
C LYS A 293 -7.04 13.21 -0.56
N ARG A 294 -8.26 13.73 -0.50
CA ARG A 294 -8.59 15.16 -0.64
C ARG A 294 -9.53 15.58 0.48
N PHE A 295 -9.24 16.70 1.12
CA PHE A 295 -10.05 17.22 2.21
C PHE A 295 -10.31 18.72 2.03
N LEU A 296 -11.49 19.16 2.44
CA LEU A 296 -11.81 20.55 2.69
C LEU A 296 -11.72 20.77 4.21
N ILE A 297 -10.92 21.74 4.62
CA ILE A 297 -11.01 22.35 5.94
C ILE A 297 -11.79 23.66 5.73
N LYS A 298 -12.95 23.79 6.38
CA LYS A 298 -13.78 25.00 6.30
C LYS A 298 -14.63 25.17 7.55
N ASP A 299 -14.77 26.41 8.03
CA ASP A 299 -15.67 26.81 9.11
C ASP A 299 -15.51 25.96 10.39
N GLY A 300 -14.26 25.63 10.75
CA GLY A 300 -13.94 24.81 11.94
C GLY A 300 -14.12 23.30 11.77
N LYS A 301 -14.33 22.79 10.55
CA LYS A 301 -14.58 21.37 10.26
C LYS A 301 -13.65 20.81 9.19
N ILE A 302 -13.48 19.48 9.18
CA ILE A 302 -12.78 18.76 8.11
C ILE A 302 -13.69 17.73 7.43
N THR A 303 -13.79 17.81 6.10
CA THR A 303 -14.55 16.85 5.28
C THR A 303 -13.67 16.24 4.20
N SER A 304 -13.81 14.93 3.98
CA SER A 304 -13.26 14.26 2.78
C SER A 304 -14.09 14.66 1.56
N ILE A 305 -13.43 15.03 0.46
CA ILE A 305 -14.08 15.55 -0.76
C ILE A 305 -13.65 14.82 -2.02
N SER A 306 -14.48 14.88 -3.06
CA SER A 306 -14.18 14.23 -4.35
C SER A 306 -13.11 14.97 -5.16
N VAL A 307 -12.58 14.31 -6.21
CA VAL A 307 -11.64 14.94 -7.17
C VAL A 307 -12.30 16.15 -7.86
N ALA A 308 -13.52 15.97 -8.35
CA ALA A 308 -14.27 17.03 -9.05
C ALA A 308 -14.61 18.21 -8.13
N GLU A 309 -14.91 17.94 -6.86
CA GLU A 309 -15.18 18.97 -5.84
C GLU A 309 -13.92 19.74 -5.45
N PHE A 310 -12.79 19.05 -5.25
CA PHE A 310 -11.49 19.69 -5.06
C PHE A 310 -11.15 20.61 -6.24
N MET A 311 -11.32 20.13 -7.48
CA MET A 311 -11.09 20.96 -8.67
C MET A 311 -12.04 22.16 -8.73
N LYS A 312 -13.34 21.98 -8.46
CA LYS A 312 -14.34 23.05 -8.40
C LYS A 312 -13.95 24.14 -7.40
N LEU A 313 -13.51 23.76 -6.21
CA LEU A 313 -13.04 24.68 -5.17
C LEU A 313 -11.69 25.33 -5.55
N ASN A 314 -10.83 24.61 -6.26
CA ASN A 314 -9.54 25.07 -6.80
C ASN A 314 -9.65 25.75 -8.18
N LYS A 315 -10.77 26.43 -8.47
CA LYS A 315 -11.02 27.20 -9.71
C LYS A 315 -10.83 26.38 -11.00
N GLY A 316 -11.29 25.13 -11.01
CA GLY A 316 -11.19 24.18 -12.11
C GLY A 316 -9.83 23.49 -12.25
N LYS A 317 -8.85 23.80 -11.40
CA LYS A 317 -7.48 23.29 -11.53
C LYS A 317 -7.27 22.00 -10.72
N GLU A 318 -6.40 21.14 -11.23
CA GLU A 318 -5.77 20.10 -10.42
C GLU A 318 -4.72 20.69 -9.46
N TRP A 319 -3.93 19.81 -8.82
CA TRP A 319 -2.95 20.16 -7.80
C TRP A 319 -1.98 21.27 -8.20
#